data_AF-M0ANN0-F1
#
_entry.id   AF-M0ANN0-F1
#
_cell.length_a   1.000
_cell.length_b   1.000
_cell.length_c   1.000
_cell.angle_alpha   90.00
_cell.angle_beta   90.00
_cell.angle_gamma   90.00
#
_symmetry.space_group_name_H-M   'P 1'
#
loop_
_entity.id
_entity.type
_entity.pdbx_description
1 polymer ?
#
loop_
_entity_poly.entity_id
_entity_poly.type
_entity_poly.pdbx_seq_one_letter_code
_entity_poly.pdbx_strand_id
1 'polypeptide(L)'
;MTRSSLRPSPSTLALAALGGAANVVAVLALFARADYPALESPPELAVLAATGFALGFVSLFVSAHTRLLTPAVGFVAVLLGTVYTELTTPMPEWGELGGYVIVEGPTHISSYANSWYVWLSLLLIAGLVEFGVRRGYGLGDRRLRNLPSMPLSRTAMLGMVAVGSGSLGVGTTRLVLRAGINPRVAAAVVFVGATAVAAVPLAALLARGLLLPTVLFALLVPYFLTIEVFTATDSPVHIMLFGPYAVGLLIVAAFENLLRSRLRGWNGGRFVDHQSA
;
A
#
# COMPACT_ATOMS: atom_id res chain seq x y z
N MET A 1 21.27 6.46 26.48
CA MET A 1 20.60 6.71 25.20
C MET A 1 21.60 6.58 24.07
N THR A 2 21.70 5.39 23.46
CA THR A 2 22.55 5.17 22.29
C THR A 2 21.95 5.87 21.08
N ARG A 3 22.67 6.82 20.49
CA ARG A 3 22.34 7.44 19.19
C ARG A 3 22.11 6.31 18.19
N SER A 4 20.86 6.02 17.83
CA SER A 4 20.60 5.22 16.64
C SER A 4 21.09 6.05 15.47
N SER A 5 22.10 5.57 14.75
CA SER A 5 22.55 6.23 13.54
C SER A 5 21.37 6.28 12.56
N LEU A 6 21.00 7.47 12.10
CA LEU A 6 20.07 7.67 10.98
C LEU A 6 20.53 6.94 9.70
N ARG A 7 21.80 6.52 9.66
CA ARG A 7 22.37 5.77 8.55
C ARG A 7 21.89 4.31 8.55
N PRO A 8 21.41 3.80 7.41
CA PRO A 8 21.11 2.38 7.25
C PRO A 8 22.34 1.53 7.51
N SER A 9 22.15 0.39 8.17
CA SER A 9 23.23 -0.59 8.33
C SER A 9 23.47 -1.36 7.03
N PRO A 10 24.68 -1.89 6.78
CA PRO A 10 24.95 -2.72 5.60
C PRO A 10 24.00 -3.93 5.49
N SER A 11 23.62 -4.53 6.62
CA SER A 11 22.66 -5.64 6.64
C SER A 11 21.25 -5.20 6.24
N THR A 12 20.82 -3.99 6.60
CA THR A 12 19.55 -3.40 6.11
C THR A 12 19.57 -3.27 4.59
N LEU A 13 20.66 -2.75 4.03
CA LEU A 13 20.80 -2.59 2.57
C LEU A 13 20.88 -3.94 1.86
N ALA A 14 21.59 -4.92 2.41
CA ALA A 14 21.67 -6.26 1.86
C ALA A 14 20.31 -6.96 1.85
N LEU A 15 19.55 -6.91 2.95
CA LEU A 15 18.20 -7.46 3.01
C LEU A 15 17.27 -6.79 2.01
N ALA A 16 17.33 -5.46 1.89
CA ALA A 16 16.55 -4.72 0.90
C ALA A 16 16.92 -5.13 -0.53
N ALA A 17 18.21 -5.21 -0.85
CA ALA A 17 18.69 -5.65 -2.16
C ALA A 17 18.23 -7.07 -2.50
N LEU A 18 18.27 -7.99 -1.53
CA LEU A 18 17.75 -9.35 -1.70
C LEU A 18 16.24 -9.36 -1.96
N GLY A 19 15.46 -8.54 -1.28
CA GLY A 19 14.02 -8.40 -1.54
C GLY A 19 13.71 -7.89 -2.94
N GLY A 20 14.41 -6.84 -3.37
CA GLY A 20 14.29 -6.32 -4.73
C GLY A 20 14.68 -7.35 -5.79
N ALA A 21 15.84 -8.00 -5.62
CA ALA A 21 16.31 -9.03 -6.54
C ALA A 21 15.36 -10.24 -6.61
N ALA A 22 14.89 -10.73 -5.46
CA ALA A 22 13.95 -11.84 -5.41
C ALA A 22 12.64 -11.52 -6.13
N ASN A 23 12.11 -10.29 -5.98
CA ASN A 23 10.92 -9.87 -6.71
C ASN A 23 11.15 -9.84 -8.22
N VAL A 24 12.28 -9.25 -8.67
CA VAL A 24 12.62 -9.20 -10.09
C VAL A 24 12.75 -10.60 -10.68
N VAL A 25 13.49 -11.49 -10.00
CA VAL A 25 13.66 -12.87 -10.47
C VAL A 25 12.32 -13.59 -10.58
N ALA A 26 11.44 -13.46 -9.58
CA ALA A 26 10.11 -14.06 -9.61
C ALA A 26 9.26 -13.53 -10.77
N VAL A 27 9.23 -12.19 -10.95
CA VAL A 27 8.49 -11.54 -12.04
C VAL A 27 9.02 -11.98 -13.40
N LEU A 28 10.34 -11.93 -13.63
CA LEU A 28 10.93 -12.30 -14.91
C LEU A 28 10.77 -13.80 -15.20
N ALA A 29 10.90 -14.67 -14.20
CA ALA A 29 10.68 -16.10 -14.38
C ALA A 29 9.24 -16.42 -14.78
N LEU A 30 8.25 -15.73 -14.19
CA LEU A 30 6.85 -15.90 -14.54
C LEU A 30 6.51 -15.27 -15.90
N PHE A 31 7.09 -14.12 -16.23
CA PHE A 31 6.98 -13.53 -17.57
C PHE A 31 7.56 -14.46 -18.65
N ALA A 32 8.72 -15.06 -18.39
CA ALA A 32 9.35 -16.00 -19.32
C ALA A 32 8.57 -17.31 -19.44
N ARG A 33 7.97 -17.79 -18.35
CA ARG A 33 7.12 -19.00 -18.36
C ARG A 33 5.91 -18.87 -19.30
N ALA A 34 5.40 -17.66 -19.47
CA ALA A 34 4.20 -17.38 -20.22
C ALA A 34 4.49 -16.53 -21.48
N ASP A 35 5.73 -16.53 -21.97
CA ASP A 35 6.15 -15.89 -23.23
C ASP A 35 5.66 -14.43 -23.40
N TYR A 36 5.73 -13.64 -22.33
CA TYR A 36 5.28 -12.25 -22.38
C TYR A 36 6.13 -11.40 -23.35
N PRO A 37 5.51 -10.69 -24.33
CA PRO A 37 6.23 -9.87 -25.31
C PRO A 37 7.08 -8.74 -24.70
N ALA A 38 6.75 -8.31 -23.48
CA ALA A 38 7.51 -7.31 -22.75
C ALA A 38 9.00 -7.67 -22.53
N LEU A 39 9.35 -8.96 -22.64
CA LEU A 39 10.74 -9.43 -22.56
C LEU A 39 11.54 -9.15 -23.85
N GLU A 40 10.88 -8.93 -24.98
CA GLU A 40 11.51 -8.66 -26.27
C GLU A 40 11.93 -7.19 -26.42
N SER A 41 11.41 -6.33 -25.56
CA SER A 41 11.67 -4.89 -25.54
C SER A 41 12.64 -4.53 -24.41
N PRO A 42 13.93 -4.22 -24.69
CA PRO A 42 14.88 -3.78 -23.68
C PRO A 42 14.40 -2.64 -22.76
N PRO A 43 13.72 -1.58 -23.27
CA PRO A 43 13.24 -0.52 -22.38
C PRO A 43 12.11 -0.99 -21.44
N GLU A 44 11.20 -1.85 -21.90
CA GLU A 44 10.13 -2.38 -21.06
C GLU A 44 10.68 -3.31 -19.98
N LEU A 45 11.62 -4.18 -20.36
CA LEU A 45 12.35 -5.04 -19.43
C LEU A 45 13.08 -4.22 -18.35
N ALA A 46 13.74 -3.12 -18.73
CA ALA A 46 14.42 -2.25 -17.78
C ALA A 46 13.44 -1.58 -16.81
N VAL A 47 12.30 -1.10 -17.29
CA VAL A 47 11.25 -0.52 -16.44
C VAL A 47 10.69 -1.57 -15.49
N LEU A 48 10.40 -2.78 -15.99
CA LEU A 48 9.88 -3.91 -15.21
C LEU A 48 10.85 -4.31 -14.10
N ALA A 49 12.14 -4.44 -14.41
CA ALA A 49 13.18 -4.76 -13.46
C ALA A 49 13.33 -3.65 -12.40
N ALA A 50 13.34 -2.38 -12.81
CA ALA A 50 13.49 -1.25 -11.89
C ALA A 50 12.30 -1.12 -10.93
N THR A 51 11.08 -1.21 -11.42
CA THR A 51 9.87 -1.10 -10.57
C THR A 51 9.68 -2.32 -9.69
N GLY A 52 9.94 -3.53 -10.22
CA GLY A 52 9.96 -4.77 -9.45
C GLY A 52 11.01 -4.73 -8.34
N PHE A 53 12.23 -4.26 -8.64
CA PHE A 53 13.28 -4.10 -7.65
C PHE A 53 12.86 -3.10 -6.57
N ALA A 54 12.36 -1.93 -6.96
CA ALA A 54 11.95 -0.88 -6.03
C ALA A 54 10.87 -1.36 -5.06
N LEU A 55 9.86 -2.11 -5.54
CA LEU A 55 8.79 -2.64 -4.69
C LEU A 55 9.31 -3.57 -3.60
N GLY A 56 10.15 -4.55 -3.94
CA GLY A 56 10.74 -5.48 -2.97
C GLY A 56 11.77 -4.79 -2.07
N PHE A 57 12.61 -3.94 -2.65
CA PHE A 57 13.66 -3.20 -1.93
C PHE A 57 13.07 -2.28 -0.87
N VAL A 58 12.13 -1.40 -1.23
CA VAL A 58 11.56 -0.42 -0.30
C VAL A 58 10.83 -1.13 0.84
N SER A 59 10.08 -2.19 0.55
CA SER A 59 9.32 -2.93 1.56
C SER A 59 10.23 -3.57 2.60
N LEU A 60 11.27 -4.30 2.17
CA LEU A 60 12.22 -4.91 3.11
C LEU A 60 13.15 -3.88 3.76
N PHE A 61 13.52 -2.81 3.06
CA PHE A 61 14.30 -1.72 3.63
C PHE A 61 13.56 -1.07 4.79
N VAL A 62 12.30 -0.65 4.59
CA VAL A 62 11.48 -0.03 5.63
C VAL A 62 11.36 -0.98 6.81
N SER A 63 11.02 -2.25 6.58
CA SER A 63 10.89 -3.23 7.65
C SER A 63 12.20 -3.48 8.40
N ALA A 64 13.32 -3.66 7.71
CA ALA A 64 14.62 -3.89 8.35
C ALA A 64 15.13 -2.64 9.09
N HIS A 65 14.89 -1.45 8.55
CA HIS A 65 15.36 -0.18 9.11
C HIS A 65 14.54 0.28 10.32
N THR A 66 13.24 0.01 10.31
CA THR A 66 12.29 0.51 11.32
C THR A 66 11.78 -0.56 12.30
N ARG A 67 11.93 -1.85 11.93
CA ARG A 67 11.33 -3.02 12.58
C ARG A 67 9.81 -3.04 12.59
N LEU A 68 9.18 -2.33 11.65
CA LEU A 68 7.81 -2.56 11.23
C LEU A 68 7.76 -3.87 10.43
N LEU A 69 6.83 -4.76 10.72
CA LEU A 69 6.71 -6.06 10.06
C LEU A 69 5.76 -6.00 8.85
N THR A 70 4.74 -5.16 8.89
CA THR A 70 3.65 -5.17 7.93
C THR A 70 4.09 -4.87 6.49
N PRO A 71 5.05 -3.96 6.22
CA PRO A 71 5.53 -3.77 4.85
C PRO A 71 6.18 -5.04 4.24
N ALA A 72 7.05 -5.72 4.99
CA ALA A 72 7.66 -6.97 4.52
C ALA A 72 6.64 -8.11 4.40
N VAL A 73 5.77 -8.29 5.41
CA VAL A 73 4.75 -9.35 5.40
C VAL A 73 3.76 -9.13 4.26
N GLY A 74 3.28 -7.89 4.08
CA GLY A 74 2.38 -7.53 2.99
C GLY A 74 3.02 -7.74 1.62
N PHE A 75 4.29 -7.35 1.45
CA PHE A 75 5.03 -7.59 0.21
C PHE A 75 5.11 -9.08 -0.11
N VAL A 76 5.52 -9.90 0.86
CA VAL A 76 5.60 -11.36 0.68
C VAL A 76 4.22 -11.95 0.39
N ALA A 77 3.17 -11.51 1.08
CA ALA A 77 1.81 -11.98 0.85
C ALA A 77 1.31 -11.67 -0.56
N VAL A 78 1.49 -10.45 -1.06
CA VAL A 78 1.08 -10.08 -2.42
C VAL A 78 1.90 -10.83 -3.47
N LEU A 79 3.22 -10.96 -3.28
CA LEU A 79 4.08 -11.70 -4.20
C LEU A 79 3.68 -13.18 -4.25
N LEU A 80 3.58 -13.84 -3.10
CA LEU A 80 3.20 -15.26 -3.04
C LEU A 80 1.77 -15.49 -3.54
N GLY A 81 0.83 -14.60 -3.24
CA GLY A 81 -0.52 -14.66 -3.78
C GLY A 81 -0.54 -14.54 -5.30
N THR A 82 0.25 -13.62 -5.86
CA THR A 82 0.40 -13.46 -7.32
C THR A 82 1.01 -14.71 -7.94
N VAL A 83 2.13 -15.20 -7.40
CA VAL A 83 2.80 -16.43 -7.87
C VAL A 83 1.83 -17.61 -7.81
N TYR A 84 1.13 -17.79 -6.69
CA TYR A 84 0.15 -18.86 -6.54
C TYR A 84 -0.94 -18.76 -7.60
N THR A 85 -1.51 -17.56 -7.81
CA THR A 85 -2.59 -17.36 -8.77
C THR A 85 -2.11 -17.64 -10.20
N GLU A 86 -0.98 -17.05 -10.60
CA GLU A 86 -0.36 -17.26 -11.91
C GLU A 86 0.00 -18.73 -12.21
N LEU A 87 0.39 -19.49 -11.18
CA LEU A 87 0.71 -20.91 -11.32
C LEU A 87 -0.54 -21.81 -11.33
N THR A 88 -1.66 -21.33 -10.79
CA THR A 88 -2.89 -22.13 -10.64
C THR A 88 -3.98 -21.77 -11.64
N THR A 89 -3.80 -20.71 -12.44
CA THR A 89 -4.68 -20.35 -13.56
C THR A 89 -4.12 -20.85 -14.90
N PRO A 90 -4.99 -21.01 -15.93
CA PRO A 90 -4.54 -21.28 -17.29
C PRO A 90 -3.53 -20.22 -17.78
N MET A 91 -2.59 -20.64 -18.62
CA MET A 91 -1.64 -19.72 -19.25
C MET A 91 -2.37 -18.78 -20.23
N PRO A 92 -1.93 -17.52 -20.35
CA PRO A 92 -2.42 -16.64 -21.41
C PRO A 92 -1.95 -17.14 -22.78
N GLU A 93 -2.81 -17.00 -23.79
CA GLU A 93 -2.48 -17.23 -25.19
C GLU A 93 -2.29 -15.90 -25.91
N TRP A 94 -1.17 -15.75 -26.62
CA TRP A 94 -0.84 -14.55 -27.36
C TRP A 94 -1.22 -14.71 -28.83
N GLY A 95 -1.95 -13.74 -29.36
CA GLY A 95 -2.34 -13.70 -30.75
C GLY A 95 -2.23 -12.31 -31.34
N GLU A 96 -2.58 -12.17 -32.62
CA GLU A 96 -2.65 -10.89 -33.31
C GLU A 96 -4.04 -10.67 -33.89
N LEU A 97 -4.62 -9.50 -33.64
CA LEU A 97 -5.86 -9.06 -34.27
C LEU A 97 -5.63 -7.70 -34.91
N GLY A 98 -5.64 -7.65 -36.25
CA GLY A 98 -5.45 -6.41 -37.00
C GLY A 98 -4.11 -5.72 -36.75
N GLY A 99 -3.04 -6.49 -36.47
CA GLY A 99 -1.71 -5.98 -36.16
C GLY A 99 -1.52 -5.51 -34.70
N TYR A 100 -2.52 -5.71 -33.85
CA TYR A 100 -2.42 -5.48 -32.41
C TYR A 100 -2.27 -6.82 -31.68
N VAL A 101 -1.37 -6.86 -30.69
CA VAL A 101 -1.23 -8.02 -29.79
C VAL A 101 -2.52 -8.16 -28.98
N ILE A 102 -3.17 -9.31 -29.09
CA ILE A 102 -4.29 -9.71 -28.25
C ILE A 102 -3.81 -10.77 -27.27
N VAL A 103 -4.42 -10.79 -26.09
CA VAL A 103 -4.18 -11.81 -25.09
C VAL A 103 -5.49 -12.47 -24.71
N GLU A 104 -5.56 -13.78 -24.84
CA GLU A 104 -6.67 -14.58 -24.37
C GLU A 104 -6.28 -15.23 -23.05
N GLY A 105 -7.05 -14.97 -22.00
CA GLY A 105 -6.80 -15.53 -20.67
C GLY A 105 -6.16 -14.56 -19.67
N PRO A 106 -5.92 -15.03 -18.43
CA PRO A 106 -5.51 -14.17 -17.32
C PRO A 106 -4.03 -13.76 -17.42
N THR A 107 -3.73 -12.54 -17.01
CA THR A 107 -2.36 -11.99 -16.99
C THR A 107 -1.95 -11.45 -15.63
N HIS A 108 -2.08 -12.27 -14.58
CA HIS A 108 -1.96 -11.81 -13.18
C HIS A 108 -0.56 -11.25 -12.86
N ILE A 109 0.51 -11.88 -13.33
CA ILE A 109 1.87 -11.37 -13.10
C ILE A 109 2.11 -10.01 -13.78
N SER A 110 1.55 -9.82 -14.97
CA SER A 110 1.60 -8.52 -15.66
C SER A 110 0.82 -7.47 -14.88
N SER A 111 -0.41 -7.78 -14.45
CA SER A 111 -1.22 -6.90 -13.60
C SER A 111 -0.50 -6.51 -12.30
N TYR A 112 0.14 -7.47 -11.64
CA TYR A 112 0.94 -7.23 -10.43
C TYR A 112 2.07 -6.25 -10.71
N ALA A 113 2.89 -6.53 -11.73
CA ALA A 113 4.06 -5.73 -12.04
C ALA A 113 3.70 -4.32 -12.56
N ASN A 114 2.65 -4.22 -13.36
CA ASN A 114 2.11 -2.98 -13.91
C ASN A 114 1.37 -2.12 -12.87
N SER A 115 1.04 -2.69 -11.71
CA SER A 115 0.36 -2.02 -10.60
C SER A 115 1.26 -1.86 -9.37
N TRP A 116 2.59 -1.91 -9.55
CA TRP A 116 3.59 -1.77 -8.48
C TRP A 116 3.36 -0.56 -7.56
N TYR A 117 2.87 0.54 -8.12
CA TYR A 117 2.58 1.77 -7.38
C TYR A 117 1.41 1.60 -6.39
N VAL A 118 0.41 0.77 -6.72
CA VAL A 118 -0.72 0.45 -5.82
C VAL A 118 -0.20 -0.34 -4.64
N TRP A 119 0.60 -1.38 -4.91
CA TRP A 119 1.22 -2.20 -3.86
C TRP A 119 2.11 -1.37 -2.96
N LEU A 120 2.96 -0.51 -3.53
CA LEU A 120 3.83 0.35 -2.74
C LEU A 120 3.03 1.31 -1.83
N SER A 121 1.95 1.89 -2.34
CA SER A 121 1.05 2.74 -1.54
C SER A 121 0.36 1.98 -0.41
N LEU A 122 -0.15 0.78 -0.68
CA LEU A 122 -0.78 -0.07 0.34
C LEU A 122 0.22 -0.47 1.42
N LEU A 123 1.45 -0.86 1.05
CA LEU A 123 2.50 -1.24 1.99
C LEU A 123 2.98 -0.05 2.84
N LEU A 124 3.05 1.14 2.25
CA LEU A 124 3.31 2.38 2.99
C LEU A 124 2.23 2.64 4.04
N ILE A 125 0.95 2.59 3.65
CA ILE A 125 -0.16 2.80 4.58
C ILE A 125 -0.16 1.72 5.67
N ALA A 126 0.08 0.46 5.32
CA ALA A 126 0.13 -0.62 6.28
C ALA A 126 1.27 -0.44 7.30
N GLY A 127 2.42 0.09 6.86
CA GLY A 127 3.50 0.51 7.76
C GLY A 127 3.13 1.68 8.67
N LEU A 128 2.43 2.70 8.15
CA LEU A 128 1.93 3.82 8.96
C LEU A 128 0.90 3.38 10.00
N VAL A 129 0.02 2.46 9.63
CA VAL A 129 -0.97 1.85 10.54
C VAL A 129 -0.27 1.05 11.62
N GLU A 130 0.67 0.17 11.28
CA GLU A 130 1.43 -0.58 12.27
C GLU A 130 2.19 0.35 13.22
N PHE A 131 2.83 1.40 12.68
CA PHE A 131 3.50 2.41 13.48
C PHE A 131 2.54 3.08 14.47
N GLY A 132 1.39 3.56 14.00
CA GLY A 132 0.37 4.21 14.83
C GLY A 132 -0.15 3.28 15.93
N VAL A 133 -0.47 2.04 15.58
CA VAL A 133 -0.93 1.00 16.52
C VAL A 133 0.15 0.69 17.56
N ARG A 134 1.37 0.39 17.12
CA ARG A 134 2.45 -0.03 18.03
C ARG A 134 2.94 1.07 18.95
N ARG A 135 3.13 2.29 18.44
CA ARG A 135 3.53 3.44 19.28
C ARG A 135 2.41 3.92 20.17
N GLY A 136 1.20 3.96 19.64
CA GLY A 136 0.01 4.43 20.34
C GLY A 136 -0.39 3.58 21.52
N TYR A 137 -0.44 2.26 21.29
CA TYR A 137 -0.89 1.26 22.25
C TYR A 137 0.27 0.55 22.98
N GLY A 138 1.52 0.96 22.75
CA GLY A 138 2.70 0.39 23.43
C GLY A 138 3.06 -1.04 23.01
N LEU A 139 2.51 -1.54 21.89
CA LEU A 139 2.73 -2.92 21.43
C LEU A 139 4.13 -3.10 20.84
N GLY A 140 5.02 -3.74 21.61
CA GLY A 140 6.38 -4.05 21.15
C GLY A 140 7.22 -2.80 20.85
N ASP A 141 6.97 -1.69 21.55
CA ASP A 141 7.60 -0.37 21.34
C ASP A 141 9.14 -0.43 21.48
N ARG A 142 9.64 -1.24 22.43
CA ARG A 142 11.08 -1.46 22.66
C ARG A 142 11.83 -2.03 21.44
N ARG A 143 11.11 -2.60 20.46
CA ARG A 143 11.70 -3.16 19.25
C ARG A 143 11.71 -2.15 18.10
N LEU A 144 10.94 -1.07 18.13
CA LEU A 144 10.92 -0.08 17.05
C LEU A 144 12.23 0.72 17.01
N ARG A 145 12.66 1.11 15.81
CA ARG A 145 13.90 1.86 15.58
C ARG A 145 13.66 2.94 14.54
N ASN A 146 14.43 4.04 14.58
CA ASN A 146 14.45 5.07 13.54
C ASN A 146 13.04 5.62 13.16
N LEU A 147 12.12 5.62 14.13
CA LEU A 147 10.77 6.14 13.99
C LEU A 147 10.55 7.23 15.05
N PRO A 148 9.76 8.27 14.76
CA PRO A 148 9.45 9.30 15.73
C PRO A 148 8.76 8.71 16.98
N SER A 149 8.91 9.40 18.10
CA SER A 149 8.17 9.14 19.32
C SER A 149 6.77 9.74 19.25
N MET A 150 5.85 9.18 20.04
CA MET A 150 4.54 9.79 20.31
C MET A 150 4.60 10.64 21.58
N PRO A 151 3.81 11.73 21.68
CA PRO A 151 2.91 12.24 20.65
C PRO A 151 3.65 12.91 19.47
N LEU A 152 3.07 12.84 18.27
CA LEU A 152 3.62 13.50 17.08
C LEU A 152 3.32 15.00 17.10
N SER A 153 4.24 15.81 16.55
CA SER A 153 3.91 17.19 16.20
C SER A 153 2.82 17.22 15.13
N ARG A 154 1.97 18.27 15.14
CA ARG A 154 0.89 18.43 14.16
C ARG A 154 1.41 18.36 12.72
N THR A 155 2.55 18.99 12.45
CA THR A 155 3.20 18.97 11.12
C THR A 155 3.66 17.57 10.73
N ALA A 156 4.27 16.82 11.65
CA ALA A 156 4.72 15.45 11.37
C ALA A 156 3.52 14.52 11.10
N MET A 157 2.46 14.64 11.91
CA MET A 157 1.22 13.88 11.71
C MET A 157 0.57 14.20 10.37
N LEU A 158 0.36 15.49 10.05
CA LEU A 158 -0.23 15.90 8.78
C LEU A 158 0.64 15.48 7.58
N GLY A 159 1.96 15.56 7.71
CA GLY A 159 2.89 15.08 6.69
C GLY A 159 2.76 13.58 6.45
N MET A 160 2.69 12.76 7.50
CA MET A 160 2.48 11.32 7.39
C MET A 160 1.14 10.97 6.73
N VAL A 161 0.05 11.63 7.17
CA VAL A 161 -1.28 11.43 6.58
C VAL A 161 -1.25 11.82 5.11
N ALA A 162 -0.77 13.01 4.77
CA ALA A 162 -0.74 13.51 3.40
C ALA A 162 0.10 12.65 2.45
N VAL A 163 1.28 12.19 2.89
CA VAL A 163 2.14 11.31 2.09
C VAL A 163 1.49 9.93 1.91
N GLY A 164 0.98 9.33 2.99
CA GLY A 164 0.32 8.03 2.94
C GLY A 164 -0.91 8.05 2.04
N SER A 165 -1.86 8.95 2.33
CA SER A 165 -3.11 9.06 1.59
C SER A 165 -2.92 9.57 0.17
N GLY A 166 -2.04 10.55 -0.03
CA GLY A 166 -1.72 11.09 -1.34
C GLY A 166 -1.08 10.05 -2.24
N SER A 167 -0.21 9.18 -1.71
CA SER A 167 0.35 8.07 -2.48
C SER A 167 -0.74 7.13 -3.01
N LEU A 168 -1.72 6.76 -2.16
CA LEU A 168 -2.85 5.93 -2.58
C LEU A 168 -3.72 6.66 -3.61
N GLY A 169 -3.96 7.95 -3.43
CA GLY A 169 -4.63 8.80 -4.40
C GLY A 169 -3.97 8.75 -5.78
N VAL A 170 -2.66 9.01 -5.84
CA VAL A 170 -1.88 8.95 -7.08
C VAL A 170 -1.89 7.54 -7.68
N GLY A 171 -1.66 6.52 -6.86
CA GLY A 171 -1.63 5.13 -7.32
C GLY A 171 -2.97 4.70 -7.91
N THR A 172 -4.07 4.92 -7.20
CA THR A 172 -5.41 4.57 -7.66
C THR A 172 -5.81 5.35 -8.91
N THR A 173 -5.44 6.63 -9.00
CA THR A 173 -5.70 7.44 -10.20
C THR A 173 -4.94 6.90 -11.41
N ARG A 174 -3.67 6.52 -11.22
CA ARG A 174 -2.86 5.91 -12.28
C ARG A 174 -3.43 4.57 -12.75
N LEU A 175 -3.98 3.77 -11.82
CA LEU A 175 -4.66 2.52 -12.14
C LEU A 175 -5.86 2.78 -13.06
N VAL A 176 -6.71 3.73 -12.70
CA VAL A 176 -7.91 4.10 -13.50
C VAL A 176 -7.55 4.70 -14.87
N LEU A 177 -6.51 5.54 -14.93
CA LEU A 177 -6.04 6.09 -16.21
C LEU A 177 -5.49 5.01 -17.14
N ARG A 178 -4.84 3.97 -16.59
CA ARG A 178 -4.39 2.81 -17.35
C ARG A 178 -5.55 1.97 -17.88
N ALA A 179 -6.67 1.90 -17.16
CA ALA A 179 -7.90 1.26 -17.60
C ALA A 179 -8.68 2.05 -18.68
N GLY A 180 -8.16 3.21 -19.14
CA GLY A 180 -8.75 3.96 -20.26
C GLY A 180 -9.83 4.98 -19.89
N ILE A 181 -10.12 5.21 -18.60
CA ILE A 181 -11.07 6.27 -18.19
C ILE A 181 -10.43 7.65 -18.38
N ASN A 182 -10.92 8.42 -19.37
CA ASN A 182 -10.40 9.74 -19.68
C ASN A 182 -11.49 10.79 -20.00
N PRO A 183 -12.18 11.29 -18.96
CA PRO A 183 -12.18 12.74 -18.79
C PRO A 183 -11.43 13.15 -17.51
N ARG A 184 -10.70 14.26 -17.57
CA ARG A 184 -9.90 14.81 -16.45
C ARG A 184 -10.67 14.92 -15.13
N VAL A 185 -11.99 15.16 -15.21
CA VAL A 185 -12.88 15.25 -14.04
C VAL A 185 -12.98 13.92 -13.30
N ALA A 186 -13.07 12.78 -14.02
CA ALA A 186 -13.17 11.47 -13.40
C ALA A 186 -11.87 11.11 -12.66
N ALA A 187 -10.71 11.40 -13.25
CA ALA A 187 -9.42 11.21 -12.60
C ALA A 187 -9.27 12.05 -11.31
N ALA A 188 -9.75 13.29 -11.31
CA ALA A 188 -9.76 14.14 -10.12
C ALA A 188 -10.67 13.59 -9.01
N VAL A 189 -11.86 13.09 -9.36
CA VAL A 189 -12.78 12.46 -8.41
C VAL A 189 -12.15 11.21 -7.79
N VAL A 190 -11.53 10.35 -8.60
CA VAL A 190 -10.80 9.16 -8.13
C VAL A 190 -9.67 9.56 -7.19
N PHE A 191 -8.86 10.55 -7.56
CA PHE A 191 -7.77 11.04 -6.72
C PHE A 191 -8.28 11.49 -5.35
N VAL A 192 -9.33 12.32 -5.34
CA VAL A 192 -9.92 12.85 -4.10
C VAL A 192 -10.52 11.73 -3.25
N GLY A 193 -11.29 10.82 -3.85
CA GLY A 193 -11.91 9.69 -3.15
C GLY A 193 -10.88 8.74 -2.55
N ALA A 194 -9.88 8.34 -3.33
CA ALA A 194 -8.79 7.46 -2.88
C ALA A 194 -7.88 8.13 -1.84
N THR A 195 -7.67 9.45 -1.93
CA THR A 195 -6.97 10.19 -0.88
C THR A 195 -7.81 10.23 0.40
N ALA A 196 -9.10 10.56 0.30
CA ALA A 196 -9.99 10.68 1.45
C ALA A 196 -10.13 9.35 2.20
N VAL A 197 -10.32 8.23 1.49
CA VAL A 197 -10.54 6.91 2.09
C VAL A 197 -9.34 6.44 2.93
N ALA A 198 -8.11 6.86 2.57
CA ALA A 198 -6.92 6.60 3.39
C ALA A 198 -6.66 7.68 4.44
N ALA A 199 -6.94 8.95 4.13
CA ALA A 199 -6.67 10.07 5.04
C ALA A 199 -7.50 9.98 6.33
N VAL A 200 -8.79 9.63 6.21
CA VAL A 200 -9.70 9.52 7.35
C VAL A 200 -9.21 8.53 8.41
N PRO A 201 -8.97 7.23 8.11
CA PRO A 201 -8.48 6.28 9.10
C PRO A 201 -7.07 6.61 9.61
N LEU A 202 -6.16 7.07 8.75
CA LEU A 202 -4.81 7.46 9.18
C LEU A 202 -4.84 8.65 10.15
N ALA A 203 -5.62 9.68 9.86
CA ALA A 203 -5.77 10.84 10.75
C ALA A 203 -6.45 10.44 12.06
N ALA A 204 -7.51 9.62 11.99
CA ALA A 204 -8.23 9.12 13.16
C ALA A 204 -7.32 8.29 14.09
N LEU A 205 -6.49 7.43 13.50
CA LEU A 205 -5.50 6.62 14.22
C LEU A 205 -4.38 7.49 14.81
N LEU A 206 -3.71 8.31 14.00
CA LEU A 206 -2.53 9.04 14.44
C LEU A 206 -2.85 10.19 15.40
N ALA A 207 -4.03 10.81 15.29
CA ALA A 207 -4.43 11.92 16.15
C ALA A 207 -5.08 11.44 17.46
N ARG A 208 -5.84 10.34 17.43
CA ARG A 208 -6.74 9.95 18.53
C ARG A 208 -6.70 8.46 18.87
N GLY A 209 -5.89 7.68 18.16
CA GLY A 209 -5.79 6.24 18.36
C GLY A 209 -7.04 5.47 17.90
N LEU A 210 -7.92 6.03 17.06
CA LEU A 210 -9.16 5.34 16.68
C LEU A 210 -8.86 4.13 15.77
N LEU A 211 -9.39 2.96 16.11
CA LEU A 211 -9.06 1.68 15.46
C LEU A 211 -10.14 1.21 14.50
N LEU A 212 -11.42 1.42 14.79
CA LEU A 212 -12.51 0.93 13.94
C LEU A 212 -12.41 1.42 12.48
N PRO A 213 -12.19 2.72 12.19
CA PRO A 213 -12.06 3.15 10.79
C PRO A 213 -10.84 2.52 10.11
N THR A 214 -9.76 2.27 10.87
CA THR A 214 -8.55 1.63 10.36
C THR A 214 -8.77 0.16 10.03
N VAL A 215 -9.50 -0.58 10.87
CA VAL A 215 -9.84 -1.99 10.63
C VAL A 215 -10.71 -2.10 9.39
N LEU A 216 -11.76 -1.27 9.27
CA LEU A 216 -12.62 -1.27 8.10
C LEU A 216 -11.82 -0.93 6.83
N PHE A 217 -10.96 0.08 6.89
CA PHE A 217 -10.05 0.41 5.79
C PHE A 217 -9.18 -0.79 5.38
N ALA A 218 -8.53 -1.44 6.34
CA ALA A 218 -7.62 -2.56 6.11
C ALA A 218 -8.30 -3.78 5.51
N LEU A 219 -9.60 -3.97 5.76
CA LEU A 219 -10.39 -5.06 5.18
C LEU A 219 -10.86 -4.74 3.77
N LEU A 220 -11.41 -3.55 3.54
CA LEU A 220 -12.14 -3.24 2.30
C LEU A 220 -11.27 -2.62 1.21
N VAL A 221 -10.38 -1.68 1.53
CA VAL A 221 -9.60 -0.98 0.49
C VAL A 221 -8.60 -1.89 -0.20
N PRO A 222 -7.76 -2.68 0.51
CA PRO A 222 -6.87 -3.64 -0.15
C PRO A 222 -7.63 -4.69 -0.96
N TYR A 223 -8.80 -5.13 -0.47
CA TYR A 223 -9.65 -6.09 -1.18
C TYR A 223 -10.13 -5.53 -2.51
N PHE A 224 -10.73 -4.33 -2.53
CA PHE A 224 -11.18 -3.70 -3.77
C PHE A 224 -10.02 -3.43 -4.72
N LEU A 225 -8.88 -2.91 -4.24
CA LEU A 225 -7.73 -2.69 -5.11
C LEU A 225 -7.16 -4.00 -5.69
N THR A 226 -7.22 -5.11 -4.95
CA THR A 226 -6.82 -6.42 -5.45
C THR A 226 -7.75 -6.88 -6.58
N ILE A 227 -9.06 -6.71 -6.43
CA ILE A 227 -10.05 -6.97 -7.49
C ILE A 227 -9.74 -6.13 -8.72
N GLU A 228 -9.47 -4.84 -8.54
CA GLU A 228 -9.22 -3.91 -9.65
C GLU A 228 -7.91 -4.21 -10.38
N VAL A 229 -6.90 -4.69 -9.65
CA VAL A 229 -5.63 -5.09 -10.27
C VAL A 229 -5.76 -6.41 -11.03
N PHE A 230 -6.44 -7.42 -10.48
CA PHE A 230 -6.40 -8.78 -11.03
C PHE A 230 -7.63 -9.22 -11.82
N THR A 231 -8.79 -8.58 -11.64
CA THR A 231 -10.07 -9.09 -12.18
C THR A 231 -10.91 -8.05 -12.91
N ALA A 232 -10.86 -6.77 -12.52
CA ALA A 232 -11.69 -5.71 -13.09
C ALA A 232 -10.84 -4.67 -13.87
N THR A 233 -9.81 -5.14 -14.60
CA THR A 233 -8.81 -4.30 -15.27
C THR A 233 -9.41 -3.27 -16.24
N ASP A 234 -10.59 -3.57 -16.78
CA ASP A 234 -11.26 -2.76 -17.81
C ASP A 234 -12.40 -1.91 -17.25
N SER A 235 -12.75 -2.06 -15.96
CA SER A 235 -13.89 -1.38 -15.36
C SER A 235 -13.70 -1.08 -13.87
N PRO A 236 -13.06 0.06 -13.53
CA PRO A 236 -12.76 0.43 -12.15
C PRO A 236 -13.94 0.98 -11.35
N VAL A 237 -15.05 0.24 -11.35
CA VAL A 237 -16.31 0.64 -10.73
C VAL A 237 -16.18 0.69 -9.21
N HIS A 238 -15.42 -0.21 -8.58
CA HIS A 238 -15.30 -0.25 -7.13
C HIS A 238 -14.50 0.93 -6.59
N ILE A 239 -13.57 1.48 -7.39
CA ILE A 239 -12.81 2.68 -7.04
C ILE A 239 -13.73 3.90 -6.89
N MET A 240 -14.83 3.97 -7.64
CA MET A 240 -15.81 5.05 -7.51
C MET A 240 -16.53 5.02 -6.14
N LEU A 241 -16.55 3.88 -5.46
CA LEU A 241 -17.10 3.74 -4.11
C LEU A 241 -16.20 4.31 -3.02
N PHE A 242 -14.93 4.65 -3.31
CA PHE A 242 -14.00 5.16 -2.30
C PHE A 242 -14.45 6.48 -1.68
N GLY A 243 -15.09 7.35 -2.46
CA GLY A 243 -15.65 8.61 -1.95
C GLY A 243 -16.74 8.39 -0.89
N PRO A 244 -17.86 7.71 -1.24
CA PRO A 244 -18.90 7.32 -0.28
C PRO A 244 -18.34 6.53 0.91
N TYR A 245 -17.36 5.65 0.67
CA TYR A 245 -16.75 4.85 1.72
C TYR A 245 -15.94 5.71 2.70
N ALA A 246 -15.24 6.75 2.24
CA ALA A 246 -14.56 7.70 3.12
C ALA A 246 -15.54 8.42 4.06
N VAL A 247 -16.74 8.75 3.58
CA VAL A 247 -17.81 9.31 4.42
C VAL A 247 -18.26 8.31 5.48
N GLY A 248 -18.45 7.04 5.10
CA GLY A 248 -18.74 5.96 6.04
C GLY A 248 -17.66 5.80 7.12
N LEU A 249 -16.38 5.81 6.73
CA LEU A 249 -15.25 5.77 7.67
C LEU A 249 -15.24 6.97 8.62
N LEU A 250 -15.62 8.16 8.15
CA LEU A 250 -15.71 9.36 8.97
C LEU A 250 -16.82 9.23 10.03
N ILE A 251 -17.98 8.70 9.63
CA ILE A 251 -19.10 8.40 10.54
C ILE A 251 -18.66 7.38 11.61
N VAL A 252 -17.97 6.31 11.19
CA VAL A 252 -17.44 5.30 12.12
C VAL A 252 -16.43 5.91 13.09
N ALA A 253 -15.53 6.77 12.62
CA ALA A 253 -14.58 7.48 13.47
C ALA A 253 -15.30 8.39 14.49
N ALA A 254 -16.34 9.11 14.07
CA ALA A 254 -17.15 9.94 14.95
C ALA A 254 -17.87 9.10 16.01
N PHE A 255 -18.44 7.95 15.63
CA PHE A 255 -19.10 7.02 16.54
C PHE A 255 -18.14 6.41 17.56
N GLU A 256 -16.97 5.92 17.11
CA GLU A 256 -15.93 5.41 18.02
C GLU A 256 -15.49 6.49 19.01
N ASN A 257 -15.26 7.72 18.54
CA ASN A 257 -14.88 8.84 19.39
C ASN A 257 -15.96 9.18 20.42
N LEU A 258 -17.24 9.15 20.02
CA LEU A 258 -18.38 9.38 20.91
C LEU A 258 -18.51 8.29 21.99
N LEU A 259 -18.31 7.02 21.62
CA LEU A 259 -18.32 5.92 22.57
C LEU A 259 -17.17 6.03 23.57
N ARG A 260 -15.95 6.31 23.09
CA ARG A 260 -14.77 6.47 23.95
C ARG A 260 -14.91 7.66 24.91
N SER A 261 -15.50 8.77 24.48
CA SER A 261 -15.69 9.95 25.35
C SER A 261 -16.69 9.69 26.48
N ARG A 262 -17.70 8.84 26.25
CA ARG A 262 -18.68 8.42 27.28
C ARG A 262 -18.09 7.44 28.30
N LEU A 263 -17.11 6.64 27.90
CA LEU A 263 -16.47 5.63 28.74
C LEU A 263 -15.34 6.17 29.65
N ARG A 264 -15.20 7.50 29.81
CA ARG A 264 -14.34 8.20 30.79
C ARG A 264 -12.90 7.68 30.94
N GLY A 265 -12.16 7.41 29.85
CA GLY A 265 -10.70 7.31 29.99
C GLY A 265 -9.92 6.50 28.98
N TRP A 266 -10.57 5.78 28.05
CA TRP A 266 -9.82 5.10 26.98
C TRP A 266 -9.49 6.03 25.82
N ASN A 267 -8.95 7.21 26.14
CA ASN A 267 -8.42 8.18 25.19
C ASN A 267 -7.07 7.68 24.67
N GLY A 268 -7.09 6.57 23.93
CA GLY A 268 -6.07 6.18 22.95
C GLY A 268 -4.72 5.71 23.49
N GLY A 269 -4.32 5.95 24.73
CA GLY A 269 -2.94 5.70 25.19
C GLY A 269 -2.07 6.95 25.01
N ARG A 270 -0.80 6.80 24.61
CA ARG A 270 0.20 7.89 24.55
C ARG A 270 -0.09 9.00 23.52
N PHE A 271 -1.25 8.99 22.88
CA PHE A 271 -1.66 10.01 21.92
C PHE A 271 -2.08 11.33 22.58
N VAL A 272 -2.31 11.33 23.91
CA VAL A 272 -2.95 12.45 24.63
C VAL A 272 -2.08 12.98 25.79
N ASP A 273 -0.84 12.50 25.93
CA ASP A 273 0.09 12.95 26.99
C ASP A 273 0.61 14.37 26.76
N HIS A 274 -0.26 15.37 26.90
CA HIS A 274 0.05 16.82 26.91
C HIS A 274 -0.69 17.58 28.03
N GLN A 275 -1.12 16.93 29.12
CA GLN A 275 -1.79 17.62 30.24
C GLN A 275 -1.29 17.24 31.64
N SER A 276 -0.05 16.76 31.79
CA SER A 276 0.53 16.55 33.12
C SER A 276 2.04 16.81 33.13
N ALA A 277 2.41 18.07 32.86
CA ALA A 277 3.66 18.68 33.27
C ALA A 277 3.41 20.16 33.56
#